data_AF-A0A7L3X2Q5-F1
#
_entry.id   AF-A0A7L3X2Q5-F1
#
_cell.length_a   1.000
_cell.length_b   1.000
_cell.length_c   1.000
_cell.angle_alpha   90.00
_cell.angle_beta   90.00
_cell.angle_gamma   90.00
#
_symmetry.space_group_name_H-M   'P 1'
#
loop_
_entity.id
_entity.type
_entity.pdbx_description
1 polymer ?
#
loop_
_entity_poly.entity_id
_entity_poly.type
_entity_poly.pdbx_seq_one_letter_code
_entity_poly.pdbx_strand_id
1 'polypeptide(L)'
;FQLTQMKSELSLPVLALALVACLSTALPTKQQRSSTIWLFTAMLCLYSLFFAWRANLDITKPLFLGVVERFWLQSSAVVAVLAGLGLAVLTSVGSSVLKGSWVLQWLEWLSALALVASQVWTNYSACDQSNNYVVDKFARNLLSSMPKGAVILLRGDLPGNALRYVHYCEEMRPDITLVDQEMMTYEWYLPKLAKHLPSVSFPGNRWNPVEGVLPDGTLAFNLHRFLQVNKNKEVFACIGLHEGDSTWRRSYSLWPWGTCEKLVPSDVVFDPEEWIHLTRNLYNWTEDYSSFKPSSWEAVANEEMWQARMKTAFFIFELAETAHVTAEVKSQLYTFAYTSYKEIVNSHPNHPVNWHKNYAIACERMLRLRRLDHDPEVLLSETVRHFLLYTEKAEDDPQRQDILQAVKHLKKELQGLRKMKKD
;
A
#
# COMPACT_ATOMS: atom_id res chain seq x y z
N PHE A 1 -12.52 -6.57 -18.86
CA PHE A 1 -12.52 -5.90 -17.54
C PHE A 1 -11.87 -4.50 -17.62
N GLN A 2 -10.60 -4.37 -18.04
CA GLN A 2 -9.94 -3.05 -18.20
C GLN A 2 -10.70 -2.04 -19.09
N LEU A 3 -11.12 -2.43 -20.30
CA LEU A 3 -11.90 -1.55 -21.20
C LEU A 3 -13.23 -1.06 -20.60
N THR A 4 -13.80 -1.81 -19.65
CA THR A 4 -15.02 -1.40 -18.95
C THR A 4 -14.72 -0.28 -17.96
N GLN A 5 -13.60 -0.37 -17.25
CA GLN A 5 -13.14 0.64 -16.30
C GLN A 5 -12.67 1.93 -17.00
N MET A 6 -12.08 1.84 -18.19
CA MET A 6 -11.69 3.03 -18.95
C MET A 6 -12.84 4.01 -19.23
N LYS A 7 -14.09 3.52 -19.28
CA LYS A 7 -15.27 4.38 -19.52
C LYS A 7 -15.59 5.29 -18.35
N SER A 8 -15.20 4.95 -17.11
CA SER A 8 -15.49 5.79 -15.95
C SER A 8 -14.54 6.99 -15.81
N GLU A 9 -13.43 7.02 -16.57
CA GLU A 9 -12.47 8.12 -16.56
C GLU A 9 -12.94 9.37 -17.32
N LEU A 10 -13.93 9.23 -18.21
CA LEU A 10 -14.36 10.28 -19.12
C LEU A 10 -15.82 10.66 -18.87
N SER A 11 -16.10 11.96 -18.93
CA SER A 11 -17.46 12.45 -18.76
C SER A 11 -18.36 12.03 -19.93
N LEU A 12 -19.64 11.79 -19.63
CA LEU A 12 -20.64 11.38 -20.63
C LEU A 12 -20.71 12.32 -21.85
N PRO A 13 -20.63 13.67 -21.71
CA PRO A 13 -20.63 14.56 -22.88
C PRO A 13 -19.43 14.31 -23.81
N VAL A 14 -18.24 14.06 -23.26
CA VAL A 14 -17.03 13.78 -24.06
C VAL A 14 -17.19 12.48 -24.84
N LEU A 15 -17.69 11.43 -24.17
CA LEU A 15 -17.96 10.14 -24.81
C LEU A 15 -19.03 10.24 -25.90
N ALA A 16 -20.11 10.98 -25.66
CA ALA A 16 -21.18 11.19 -26.62
C ALA A 16 -20.69 11.93 -27.87
N LEU A 17 -19.91 13.00 -27.69
CA LEU A 17 -19.32 13.75 -28.81
C LEU A 17 -18.34 12.88 -29.62
N ALA A 18 -17.50 12.09 -28.96
CA ALA A 18 -16.60 11.17 -29.65
C ALA A 18 -17.36 10.13 -30.48
N LEU A 19 -18.47 9.60 -29.95
CA LEU A 19 -19.36 8.70 -30.70
C LEU A 19 -19.99 9.39 -31.91
N VAL A 20 -20.42 10.65 -31.79
CA VAL A 20 -20.93 11.43 -32.92
C VAL A 20 -19.88 11.55 -34.03
N ALA A 21 -18.61 11.78 -33.69
CA ALA A 21 -17.53 11.78 -34.67
C ALA A 21 -17.43 10.44 -35.40
N CYS A 22 -17.37 9.32 -34.65
CA CYS A 22 -17.27 7.98 -35.23
C CYS A 22 -18.48 7.62 -36.10
N LEU A 23 -19.70 7.97 -35.71
CA LEU A 23 -20.90 7.70 -36.50
C LEU A 23 -20.96 8.56 -37.77
N SER A 24 -20.34 9.75 -37.75
CA SER A 24 -20.33 10.66 -38.90
C SER A 24 -19.59 10.13 -40.11
N THR A 25 -18.66 9.18 -39.94
CA THR A 25 -17.93 8.57 -41.06
C THR A 25 -18.80 7.64 -41.90
N ALA A 26 -19.95 7.21 -41.38
CA ALA A 26 -20.92 6.40 -42.12
C ALA A 26 -21.87 7.26 -42.98
N LEU A 27 -21.86 8.59 -42.82
CA LEU A 27 -22.70 9.51 -43.58
C LEU A 27 -22.02 9.93 -44.90
N PRO A 28 -22.68 9.80 -46.07
CA PRO A 28 -22.08 10.05 -47.38
C PRO A 28 -21.59 11.49 -47.63
N THR A 29 -22.11 12.46 -46.87
CA THR A 29 -21.98 13.90 -47.15
C THR A 29 -20.74 14.56 -46.57
N LYS A 30 -19.89 13.87 -45.79
CA LYS A 30 -18.75 14.49 -45.07
C LYS A 30 -17.43 13.71 -45.19
N GLN A 31 -17.06 13.31 -46.41
CA GLN A 31 -15.86 12.53 -46.71
C GLN A 31 -14.54 13.17 -46.23
N GLN A 32 -14.45 14.51 -46.20
CA GLN A 32 -13.17 15.24 -46.02
C GLN A 32 -12.54 15.10 -44.63
N ARG A 33 -13.33 14.80 -43.58
CA ARG A 33 -12.83 14.55 -42.21
C ARG A 33 -12.76 13.05 -41.85
N SER A 34 -13.23 12.18 -42.75
CA SER A 34 -13.38 10.74 -42.49
C SER A 34 -12.03 10.06 -42.22
N SER A 35 -10.98 10.39 -42.99
CA SER A 35 -9.65 9.81 -42.80
C SER A 35 -9.04 10.12 -41.43
N THR A 36 -9.22 11.34 -40.92
CA THR A 36 -8.72 11.75 -39.61
C THR A 36 -9.47 11.04 -38.48
N ILE A 37 -10.80 10.94 -38.59
CA ILE A 37 -11.61 10.21 -37.62
C ILE A 37 -11.23 8.73 -37.60
N TRP A 38 -11.06 8.11 -38.78
CA TRP A 38 -10.59 6.72 -38.88
C TRP A 38 -9.21 6.51 -38.27
N LEU A 39 -8.27 7.43 -38.50
CA LEU A 39 -6.94 7.37 -37.91
C LEU A 39 -7.01 7.37 -36.38
N PHE A 40 -7.70 8.34 -35.78
CA PHE A 40 -7.83 8.43 -34.32
C PHE A 40 -8.61 7.25 -33.74
N THR A 41 -9.68 6.79 -34.40
CA THR A 41 -10.41 5.60 -33.98
C THR A 41 -9.52 4.34 -34.05
N ALA A 42 -8.72 4.18 -35.11
CA ALA A 42 -7.75 3.09 -35.21
C ALA A 42 -6.69 3.19 -34.11
N MET A 43 -6.15 4.38 -33.84
CA MET A 43 -5.21 4.60 -32.73
C MET A 43 -5.82 4.22 -31.38
N LEU A 44 -7.07 4.64 -31.10
CA LEU A 44 -7.78 4.30 -29.87
C LEU A 44 -7.94 2.80 -29.72
N CYS A 45 -8.42 2.12 -30.77
CA CYS A 45 -8.65 0.67 -30.75
C CYS A 45 -7.34 -0.09 -30.61
N LEU A 46 -6.34 0.24 -31.44
CA LEU A 46 -5.04 -0.45 -31.42
C LEU A 46 -4.34 -0.27 -30.08
N TYR A 47 -4.24 0.97 -29.57
CA TYR A 47 -3.61 1.23 -28.29
C TYR A 47 -4.35 0.53 -27.15
N SER A 48 -5.66 0.72 -27.04
CA SER A 48 -6.43 0.19 -25.90
C SER A 48 -6.49 -1.33 -25.90
N LEU A 49 -6.65 -1.98 -27.06
CA LEU A 49 -6.66 -3.44 -27.18
C LEU A 49 -5.27 -4.03 -26.95
N PHE A 50 -4.23 -3.45 -27.54
CA PHE A 50 -2.86 -3.93 -27.37
C PHE A 50 -2.39 -3.74 -25.92
N PHE A 51 -2.66 -2.58 -25.33
CA PHE A 51 -2.34 -2.33 -23.94
C PHE A 51 -3.11 -3.28 -23.01
N ALA A 52 -4.42 -3.45 -23.20
CA ALA A 52 -5.20 -4.39 -22.39
C ALA A 52 -4.78 -5.86 -22.56
N TRP A 53 -4.24 -6.22 -23.73
CA TRP A 53 -3.68 -7.55 -23.98
C TRP A 53 -2.32 -7.75 -23.29
N ARG A 54 -1.47 -6.72 -23.23
CA ARG A 54 -0.12 -6.81 -22.69
C ARG A 54 0.00 -6.47 -21.21
N ALA A 55 -0.92 -5.67 -20.68
CA ALA A 55 -0.95 -5.29 -19.27
C ALA A 55 -1.23 -6.52 -18.41
N ASN A 56 -0.24 -6.92 -17.62
CA ASN A 56 -0.25 -8.15 -16.82
C ASN A 56 -0.47 -7.90 -15.33
N LEU A 57 -0.84 -6.67 -14.94
CA LEU A 57 -1.17 -6.35 -13.56
C LEU A 57 -2.58 -6.82 -13.21
N ASP A 58 -2.70 -7.41 -12.03
CA ASP A 58 -3.99 -7.84 -11.47
C ASP A 58 -4.79 -6.63 -10.97
N ILE A 59 -5.69 -6.13 -11.82
CA ILE A 59 -6.51 -4.96 -11.52
C ILE A 59 -7.66 -5.22 -10.53
N THR A 60 -7.75 -6.43 -9.95
CA THR A 60 -8.59 -6.65 -8.76
C THR A 60 -7.97 -6.00 -7.52
N LYS A 61 -6.65 -5.78 -7.53
CA LYS A 61 -5.94 -5.05 -6.48
C LYS A 61 -6.06 -3.54 -6.73
N PRO A 62 -6.60 -2.75 -5.77
CA PRO A 62 -6.88 -1.33 -5.99
C PRO A 62 -5.67 -0.51 -6.44
N LEU A 63 -4.49 -0.70 -5.82
CA LEU A 63 -3.27 0.02 -6.20
C LEU A 63 -2.88 -0.27 -7.66
N PHE A 64 -2.98 -1.53 -8.09
CA PHE A 64 -2.61 -1.93 -9.44
C PHE A 64 -3.57 -1.35 -10.48
N LEU A 65 -4.86 -1.27 -10.15
CA LEU A 65 -5.82 -0.52 -10.97
C LEU A 65 -5.37 0.95 -11.11
N GLY A 66 -5.04 1.63 -10.02
CA GLY A 66 -4.55 3.02 -10.04
C GLY A 66 -3.24 3.22 -10.81
N VAL A 67 -2.36 2.21 -10.85
CA VAL A 67 -1.16 2.20 -11.69
C VAL A 67 -1.54 2.08 -13.17
N VAL A 68 -2.44 1.15 -13.51
CA VAL A 68 -2.89 0.90 -14.88
C VAL A 68 -3.67 2.09 -15.45
N GLU A 69 -4.49 2.77 -14.65
CA GLU A 69 -5.25 3.97 -15.01
C GLU A 69 -4.38 5.06 -15.63
N ARG A 70 -3.16 5.25 -15.12
CA ARG A 70 -2.22 6.27 -15.62
C ARG A 70 -1.77 6.03 -17.06
N PHE A 71 -1.80 4.78 -17.52
CA PHE A 71 -1.48 4.42 -18.90
C PHE A 71 -2.69 4.63 -19.84
N TRP A 72 -3.89 4.87 -19.33
CA TRP A 72 -5.05 5.18 -20.17
C TRP A 72 -5.04 6.61 -20.69
N LEU A 73 -4.11 7.46 -20.23
CA LEU A 73 -3.97 8.85 -20.67
C LEU A 73 -3.91 8.98 -22.20
N GLN A 74 -3.21 8.07 -22.87
CA GLN A 74 -3.11 8.06 -24.34
C GLN A 74 -4.47 7.83 -25.00
N SER A 75 -5.26 6.86 -24.50
CA SER A 75 -6.63 6.62 -24.98
C SER A 75 -7.54 7.81 -24.69
N SER A 76 -7.47 8.37 -23.48
CA SER A 76 -8.25 9.54 -23.07
C SER A 76 -7.97 10.76 -23.95
N ALA A 77 -6.70 11.00 -24.30
CA ALA A 77 -6.31 12.06 -25.22
C ALA A 77 -6.92 11.88 -26.62
N VAL A 78 -6.92 10.64 -27.14
CA VAL A 78 -7.55 10.33 -28.43
C VAL A 78 -9.06 10.56 -28.39
N VAL A 79 -9.73 10.14 -27.32
CA VAL A 79 -11.18 10.39 -27.15
C VAL A 79 -11.49 11.88 -27.07
N ALA A 80 -10.64 12.69 -26.41
CA ALA A 80 -10.80 14.14 -26.38
C ALA A 80 -10.71 14.78 -27.79
N VAL A 81 -9.78 14.30 -28.63
CA VAL A 81 -9.69 14.74 -30.04
C VAL A 81 -10.94 14.35 -30.82
N LEU A 82 -11.41 13.10 -30.67
CA LEU A 82 -12.65 12.65 -31.31
C LEU A 82 -13.86 13.46 -30.83
N ALA A 83 -13.93 13.83 -29.56
CA ALA A 83 -14.98 14.68 -29.03
C ALA A 83 -14.99 16.08 -29.68
N GLY A 84 -13.80 16.69 -29.86
CA GLY A 84 -13.67 17.95 -30.60
C GLY A 84 -14.13 17.83 -32.06
N LEU A 85 -13.76 16.74 -32.75
CA LEU A 85 -14.23 16.46 -34.11
C LEU A 85 -15.76 16.26 -34.15
N GLY A 86 -16.33 15.61 -33.13
CA GLY A 86 -17.77 15.39 -33.01
C GLY A 86 -18.55 16.68 -32.81
N LEU A 87 -18.04 17.58 -31.96
CA LEU A 87 -18.61 18.92 -31.81
C LEU A 87 -18.61 19.68 -33.14
N ALA A 88 -17.49 19.67 -33.85
CA ALA A 88 -17.37 20.31 -35.16
C ALA A 88 -18.27 19.66 -36.24
N VAL A 89 -18.61 18.38 -36.10
CA VAL A 89 -19.59 17.69 -36.97
C VAL A 89 -21.00 18.20 -36.66
N LEU A 90 -21.39 18.30 -35.38
CA LEU A 90 -22.70 18.79 -34.96
C LEU A 90 -22.94 20.22 -35.43
N THR A 91 -21.96 21.11 -35.24
CA THR A 91 -22.07 22.52 -35.63
C THR A 91 -22.20 22.67 -37.15
N SER A 92 -21.44 21.88 -37.92
CA SER A 92 -21.56 21.89 -39.38
C SER A 92 -22.90 21.32 -39.86
N VAL A 93 -23.46 20.27 -39.24
CA VAL A 93 -24.84 19.82 -39.55
C VAL A 93 -25.85 20.94 -39.24
N GLY A 94 -25.75 21.55 -38.05
CA GLY A 94 -26.61 22.66 -37.65
C GLY A 94 -26.55 23.83 -38.62
N SER A 95 -25.35 24.19 -39.11
CA SER A 95 -25.18 25.29 -40.08
C SER A 95 -25.81 25.01 -41.44
N SER A 96 -25.80 23.75 -41.89
CA SER A 96 -26.46 23.35 -43.14
C SER A 96 -27.98 23.41 -43.02
N VAL A 97 -28.53 23.10 -41.83
CA VAL A 97 -29.98 23.14 -41.56
C VAL A 97 -30.47 24.58 -41.34
N LEU A 98 -29.71 25.40 -40.61
CA LEU A 98 -30.09 26.76 -40.19
C LEU A 98 -29.62 27.88 -41.14
N LYS A 99 -29.16 27.53 -42.35
CA LYS A 99 -28.67 28.48 -43.38
C LYS A 99 -27.58 29.46 -42.87
N GLY A 100 -26.51 28.90 -42.31
CA GLY A 100 -25.19 29.53 -42.26
C GLY A 100 -25.08 30.87 -41.53
N SER A 101 -25.48 30.93 -40.25
CA SER A 101 -25.20 32.09 -39.40
C SER A 101 -23.83 31.98 -38.73
N TRP A 102 -23.04 33.07 -38.74
CA TRP A 102 -21.79 33.24 -37.98
C TRP A 102 -21.97 32.96 -36.47
N VAL A 103 -23.21 33.07 -35.98
CA VAL A 103 -23.63 32.74 -34.61
C VAL A 103 -23.32 31.28 -34.25
N LEU A 104 -23.45 30.34 -35.20
CA LEU A 104 -23.18 28.91 -34.93
C LEU A 104 -21.69 28.62 -34.69
N GLN A 105 -20.79 29.41 -35.29
CA GLN A 105 -19.35 29.30 -35.02
C GLN A 105 -19.01 29.81 -33.62
N TRP A 106 -19.60 30.94 -33.18
CA TRP A 106 -19.45 31.39 -31.79
C TRP A 106 -20.01 30.40 -30.78
N LEU A 107 -21.14 29.77 -31.10
CA LEU A 107 -21.72 28.70 -30.26
C LEU A 107 -20.79 27.48 -30.17
N GLU A 108 -20.07 27.12 -31.23
CA GLU A 108 -19.04 26.07 -31.19
C GLU A 108 -17.95 26.40 -30.16
N TRP A 109 -17.35 27.59 -30.27
CA TRP A 109 -16.30 28.02 -29.35
C TRP A 109 -16.79 28.15 -27.91
N LEU A 110 -17.97 28.74 -27.69
CA LEU A 110 -18.56 28.88 -26.37
C LEU A 110 -18.90 27.53 -25.74
N SER A 111 -19.43 26.58 -26.51
CA SER A 111 -19.73 25.23 -26.00
C SER A 111 -18.46 24.44 -25.69
N ALA A 112 -17.43 24.54 -26.52
CA ALA A 112 -16.12 23.95 -26.24
C ALA A 112 -15.51 24.54 -24.95
N LEU A 113 -15.50 25.87 -24.82
CA LEU A 113 -14.98 26.56 -23.64
C LEU A 113 -15.77 26.20 -22.38
N ALA A 114 -17.11 26.17 -22.46
CA ALA A 114 -17.97 25.79 -21.35
C ALA A 114 -17.73 24.33 -20.92
N LEU A 115 -17.52 23.42 -21.88
CA LEU A 115 -17.22 22.02 -21.57
C LEU A 115 -15.87 21.89 -20.87
N VAL A 116 -14.83 22.55 -21.39
CA VAL A 116 -13.49 22.54 -20.77
C VAL A 116 -13.53 23.16 -19.37
N ALA A 117 -14.15 24.34 -19.23
CA ALA A 117 -14.29 25.02 -17.94
C ALA A 117 -15.08 24.17 -16.93
N SER A 118 -16.15 23.51 -17.37
CA SER A 118 -16.91 22.58 -16.55
C SER A 118 -16.05 21.41 -16.07
N GLN A 119 -15.28 20.77 -16.96
CA GLN A 119 -14.38 19.68 -16.60
C GLN A 119 -13.30 20.12 -15.60
N VAL A 120 -12.70 21.29 -15.80
CA VAL A 120 -11.71 21.84 -14.87
C VAL A 120 -12.36 22.10 -13.51
N TRP A 121 -13.50 22.79 -13.49
CA TRP A 121 -14.21 23.12 -12.25
C TRP A 121 -14.60 21.88 -11.44
N THR A 122 -15.20 20.87 -12.09
CA THR A 122 -15.67 19.66 -11.39
C THR A 122 -14.53 18.80 -10.85
N ASN A 123 -13.37 18.81 -11.51
CA ASN A 123 -12.24 17.96 -11.15
C ASN A 123 -11.15 18.69 -10.35
N TYR A 124 -11.21 20.03 -10.24
CA TYR A 124 -10.16 20.83 -9.59
C TYR A 124 -9.83 20.32 -8.19
N SER A 125 -10.84 20.16 -7.33
CA SER A 125 -10.65 19.69 -5.95
C SER A 125 -10.01 18.29 -5.86
N ALA A 126 -10.35 17.39 -6.79
CA ALA A 126 -9.76 16.06 -6.83
C ALA A 126 -8.31 16.05 -7.38
N CYS A 127 -7.99 16.98 -8.28
CA CYS A 127 -6.66 17.14 -8.87
C CYS A 127 -5.74 18.06 -8.07
N ASP A 128 -6.26 18.85 -7.13
CA ASP A 128 -5.48 19.72 -6.27
C ASP A 128 -4.68 18.87 -5.26
N GLN A 129 -3.37 18.79 -5.51
CA GLN A 129 -2.41 18.07 -4.66
C GLN A 129 -1.54 19.04 -3.85
N SER A 130 -1.88 20.34 -3.79
CA SER A 130 -1.07 21.37 -3.13
C SER A 130 -0.80 21.12 -1.64
N ASN A 131 -1.69 20.39 -0.98
CA ASN A 131 -1.58 20.00 0.44
C ASN A 131 -1.32 18.50 0.64
N ASN A 132 -0.99 17.75 -0.41
CA ASN A 132 -0.71 16.32 -0.29
C ASN A 132 0.76 16.10 0.13
N TYR A 133 0.97 15.96 1.44
CA TYR A 133 2.27 15.66 2.05
C TYR A 133 2.32 14.25 2.65
N VAL A 134 1.39 13.35 2.31
CA VAL A 134 1.26 12.05 2.99
C VAL A 134 2.51 11.21 2.81
N VAL A 135 3.02 11.10 1.58
CA VAL A 135 4.23 10.33 1.26
C VAL A 135 5.50 11.01 1.81
N ASP A 136 5.54 12.34 1.85
CA ASP A 136 6.61 13.11 2.49
C ASP A 136 6.66 12.82 4.00
N LYS A 137 5.53 12.96 4.69
CA LYS A 137 5.39 12.65 6.12
C LYS A 137 5.77 11.20 6.41
N PHE A 138 5.40 10.26 5.53
CA PHE A 138 5.75 8.85 5.65
C PHE A 138 7.29 8.69 5.67
N ALA A 139 7.97 9.25 4.67
CA ALA A 139 9.42 9.14 4.53
C ALA A 139 10.16 9.81 5.70
N ARG A 140 9.72 11.00 6.10
CA ARG A 140 10.34 11.74 7.21
C ARG A 140 10.17 11.02 8.55
N ASN A 141 8.98 10.48 8.83
CA ASN A 141 8.74 9.71 10.05
C ASN A 141 9.60 8.45 10.08
N LEU A 142 9.68 7.73 8.96
CA LEU A 142 10.48 6.53 8.85
C LEU A 142 11.98 6.82 9.04
N LEU A 143 12.56 7.80 8.34
CA LEU A 143 13.98 8.13 8.50
C LEU A 143 14.30 8.71 9.89
N SER A 144 13.41 9.52 10.46
CA SER A 144 13.63 10.11 11.79
C SER A 144 13.66 9.05 12.89
N SER A 145 12.93 7.95 12.72
CA SER A 145 12.88 6.88 13.72
C SER A 145 14.10 5.97 13.71
N MET A 146 14.98 6.05 12.71
CA MET A 146 16.10 5.12 12.57
C MET A 146 17.26 5.46 13.50
N PRO A 147 17.95 4.47 14.09
CA PRO A 147 19.14 4.72 14.88
C PRO A 147 20.29 5.29 14.02
N LYS A 148 21.29 5.85 14.68
CA LYS A 148 22.43 6.51 14.02
C LYS A 148 23.24 5.50 13.20
N GLY A 149 23.53 5.82 11.94
CA GLY A 149 24.40 4.98 11.10
C GLY A 149 23.76 3.69 10.58
N ALA A 150 22.43 3.57 10.66
CA ALA A 150 21.66 2.41 10.22
C ALA A 150 21.76 2.18 8.70
N VAL A 151 21.62 0.91 8.30
CA VAL A 151 21.49 0.50 6.89
C VAL A 151 20.06 0.06 6.65
N ILE A 152 19.39 0.66 5.68
CA ILE A 152 18.00 0.35 5.33
C ILE A 152 17.97 -0.37 3.98
N LEU A 153 17.45 -1.59 4.00
CA LEU A 153 17.10 -2.37 2.82
C LEU A 153 15.71 -1.95 2.34
N LEU A 154 15.67 -1.26 1.20
CA LEU A 154 14.46 -0.73 0.58
C LEU A 154 13.78 -1.80 -0.28
N ARG A 155 12.45 -1.90 -0.18
CA ARG A 155 11.60 -2.77 -1.02
C ARG A 155 10.52 -1.95 -1.72
N GLY A 156 10.42 -2.11 -3.04
CA GLY A 156 9.34 -1.51 -3.82
C GLY A 156 9.36 0.02 -3.88
N ASP A 157 8.38 0.57 -4.60
CA ASP A 157 8.39 1.96 -5.04
C ASP A 157 8.20 2.97 -3.91
N LEU A 158 7.35 2.67 -2.92
CA LEU A 158 6.99 3.63 -1.86
C LEU A 158 8.21 4.01 -1.00
N PRO A 159 8.84 3.08 -0.24
CA PRO A 159 9.99 3.45 0.57
C PRO A 159 11.19 3.76 -0.33
N GLY A 160 11.31 3.07 -1.48
CA GLY A 160 12.41 3.25 -2.42
C GLY A 160 12.53 4.68 -2.93
N ASN A 161 11.45 5.25 -3.46
CA ASN A 161 11.47 6.59 -4.03
C ASN A 161 11.36 7.67 -2.96
N ALA A 162 10.49 7.49 -1.96
CA ALA A 162 10.23 8.51 -0.96
C ALA A 162 11.45 8.76 -0.06
N LEU A 163 12.09 7.70 0.46
CA LEU A 163 13.27 7.85 1.33
C LEU A 163 14.46 8.39 0.54
N ARG A 164 14.68 7.93 -0.70
CA ARG A 164 15.78 8.46 -1.54
C ARG A 164 15.64 9.95 -1.76
N TYR A 165 14.44 10.44 -2.03
CA TYR A 165 14.21 11.87 -2.24
C TYR A 165 14.57 12.68 -1.00
N VAL A 166 13.95 12.40 0.15
CA VAL A 166 14.23 13.18 1.38
C VAL A 166 15.67 13.00 1.88
N HIS A 167 16.29 11.84 1.65
CA HIS A 167 17.66 11.58 2.10
C HIS A 167 18.72 12.21 1.20
N TYR A 168 18.64 12.01 -0.11
CA TYR A 168 19.67 12.46 -1.05
C TYR A 168 19.42 13.85 -1.64
N CYS A 169 18.15 14.25 -1.82
CA CYS A 169 17.83 15.57 -2.38
C CYS A 169 17.65 16.64 -1.29
N GLU A 170 17.09 16.26 -0.13
CA GLU A 170 16.88 17.18 1.00
C GLU A 170 17.86 16.99 2.17
N GLU A 171 18.85 16.10 2.00
CA GLU A 171 19.92 15.87 2.97
C GLU A 171 19.43 15.42 4.37
N MET A 172 18.27 14.77 4.44
CA MET A 172 17.75 14.25 5.71
C MET A 172 18.53 12.99 6.14
N ARG A 173 19.04 13.01 7.38
CA ARG A 173 19.75 11.87 8.00
C ARG A 173 20.89 11.33 7.11
N PRO A 174 21.90 12.16 6.77
CA PRO A 174 23.02 11.75 5.91
C PRO A 174 23.91 10.67 6.54
N ASP A 175 23.69 10.35 7.83
CA ASP A 175 24.35 9.25 8.53
C ASP A 175 23.78 7.86 8.15
N ILE A 176 22.54 7.79 7.65
CA ILE A 176 21.89 6.53 7.25
C ILE A 176 22.37 6.11 5.87
N THR A 177 22.39 4.80 5.61
CA THR A 177 22.65 4.23 4.29
C THR A 177 21.40 3.55 3.73
N LEU A 178 21.01 3.92 2.51
CA LEU A 178 19.88 3.32 1.79
C LEU A 178 20.38 2.36 0.71
N VAL A 179 19.93 1.11 0.74
CA VAL A 179 20.29 0.08 -0.25
C VAL A 179 19.02 -0.60 -0.75
N ASP A 180 18.81 -0.65 -2.05
CA ASP A 180 17.61 -1.27 -2.63
C ASP A 180 17.84 -2.74 -2.92
N GLN A 181 17.02 -3.59 -2.28
CA GLN A 181 17.24 -5.03 -2.33
C GLN A 181 16.87 -5.65 -3.66
N GLU A 182 15.89 -5.09 -4.38
CA GLU A 182 15.51 -5.58 -5.70
C GLU A 182 16.58 -5.20 -6.71
N MET A 183 17.11 -3.98 -6.60
CA MET A 183 18.17 -3.49 -7.46
C MET A 183 19.50 -4.24 -7.25
N MET A 184 19.79 -4.71 -6.03
CA MET A 184 20.95 -5.57 -5.75
C MET A 184 20.98 -6.89 -6.54
N THR A 185 19.84 -7.31 -7.10
CA THR A 185 19.78 -8.51 -7.95
C THR A 185 20.26 -8.26 -9.40
N TYR A 186 20.53 -7.01 -9.78
CA TYR A 186 21.04 -6.65 -11.11
C TYR A 186 22.56 -6.48 -11.10
N GLU A 187 23.23 -7.05 -12.10
CA GLU A 187 24.70 -7.05 -12.25
C GLU A 187 25.33 -5.66 -12.26
N TRP A 188 24.61 -4.64 -12.71
CA TRP A 188 25.13 -3.28 -12.85
C TRP A 188 25.00 -2.44 -11.57
N TYR A 189 24.16 -2.83 -10.62
CA TYR A 189 23.75 -1.96 -9.51
C TYR A 189 24.86 -1.78 -8.48
N LEU A 190 25.35 -2.86 -7.88
CA LEU A 190 26.38 -2.80 -6.83
C LEU A 190 27.73 -2.29 -7.33
N PRO A 191 28.21 -2.64 -8.54
CA PRO A 191 29.44 -2.05 -9.09
C PRO A 191 29.40 -0.52 -9.20
N LYS A 192 28.20 0.08 -9.30
CA LYS A 192 28.00 1.53 -9.25
C LYS A 192 27.80 2.03 -7.82
N LEU A 193 26.85 1.46 -7.09
CA LEU A 193 26.44 1.95 -5.78
C LEU A 193 27.55 1.84 -4.72
N ALA A 194 28.28 0.73 -4.67
CA ALA A 194 29.23 0.44 -3.58
C ALA A 194 30.31 1.52 -3.43
N LYS A 195 30.69 2.18 -4.54
CA LYS A 195 31.67 3.29 -4.54
C LYS A 195 31.21 4.52 -3.77
N HIS A 196 29.89 4.69 -3.65
CA HIS A 196 29.25 5.80 -2.95
C HIS A 196 28.89 5.45 -1.49
N LEU A 197 29.02 4.19 -1.08
CA LEU A 197 28.65 3.70 0.24
C LEU A 197 29.87 3.05 0.95
N PRO A 198 30.94 3.81 1.26
CA PRO A 198 32.17 3.23 1.83
C PRO A 198 31.99 2.65 3.23
N SER A 199 30.89 2.99 3.92
CA SER A 199 30.55 2.50 5.25
C SER A 199 29.87 1.12 5.25
N VAL A 200 29.53 0.57 4.07
CA VAL A 200 28.86 -0.72 3.89
C VAL A 200 29.72 -1.62 3.01
N SER A 201 29.98 -2.83 3.48
CA SER A 201 30.76 -3.84 2.76
C SER A 201 29.85 -4.77 1.98
N PHE A 202 30.01 -4.83 0.67
CA PHE A 202 29.28 -5.78 -0.20
C PHE A 202 30.20 -6.97 -0.52
N PRO A 203 29.84 -8.22 -0.15
CA PRO A 203 30.69 -9.39 -0.31
C PRO A 203 30.71 -9.97 -1.73
N GLY A 204 30.17 -9.23 -2.70
CA GLY A 204 30.15 -9.56 -4.12
C GLY A 204 29.49 -8.45 -4.93
N ASN A 205 29.24 -8.74 -6.21
CA ASN A 205 28.70 -7.79 -7.18
C ASN A 205 27.19 -7.92 -7.38
N ARG A 206 26.56 -8.97 -6.84
CA ARG A 206 25.14 -9.26 -7.01
C ARG A 206 24.57 -10.02 -5.82
N TRP A 207 23.39 -9.63 -5.37
CA TRP A 207 22.63 -10.44 -4.43
C TRP A 207 22.05 -11.66 -5.17
N ASN A 208 22.38 -12.86 -4.70
CA ASN A 208 21.72 -14.11 -5.08
C ASN A 208 21.58 -15.02 -3.84
N PRO A 209 20.47 -15.77 -3.67
CA PRO A 209 20.34 -16.74 -2.59
C PRO A 209 21.44 -17.81 -2.56
N VAL A 210 22.04 -18.10 -3.74
CA VAL A 210 23.16 -19.01 -3.91
C VAL A 210 24.46 -18.19 -4.07
N GLU A 211 25.42 -18.43 -3.18
CA GLU A 211 26.75 -17.81 -3.26
C GLU A 211 27.60 -18.47 -4.33
N GLY A 212 28.58 -17.73 -4.87
CA GLY A 212 29.58 -18.25 -5.78
C GLY A 212 29.80 -17.35 -7.00
N VAL A 213 30.62 -17.83 -7.92
CA VAL A 213 30.86 -17.16 -9.20
C VAL A 213 29.85 -17.70 -10.21
N LEU A 214 29.00 -16.80 -10.74
CA LEU A 214 28.05 -17.11 -11.80
C LEU A 214 28.79 -17.33 -13.14
N PRO A 215 28.15 -17.96 -14.15
CA PRO A 215 28.80 -18.27 -15.44
C PRO A 215 29.37 -17.07 -16.20
N ASP A 216 28.85 -15.87 -15.93
CA ASP A 216 29.29 -14.58 -16.47
C ASP A 216 30.49 -13.98 -15.71
N GLY A 217 31.00 -14.66 -14.67
CA GLY A 217 32.06 -14.17 -13.78
C GLY A 217 31.56 -13.30 -12.62
N THR A 218 30.26 -13.09 -12.48
CA THR A 218 29.68 -12.28 -11.41
C THR A 218 29.82 -13.01 -10.07
N LEU A 219 30.50 -12.39 -9.10
CA LEU A 219 30.56 -12.88 -7.72
C LEU A 219 29.24 -12.57 -7.00
N ALA A 220 28.48 -13.60 -6.67
CA ALA A 220 27.20 -13.48 -5.99
C ALA A 220 27.30 -13.75 -4.49
N PHE A 221 26.47 -13.06 -3.69
CA PHE A 221 26.35 -13.24 -2.25
C PHE A 221 24.89 -13.27 -1.81
N ASN A 222 24.61 -13.95 -0.69
CA ASN A 222 23.27 -13.98 -0.07
C ASN A 222 23.15 -13.00 1.10
N LEU A 223 21.94 -12.81 1.61
CA LEU A 223 21.66 -11.88 2.71
C LEU A 223 22.40 -12.26 3.99
N HIS A 224 22.50 -13.56 4.30
CA HIS A 224 23.26 -13.99 5.48
C HIS A 224 24.73 -13.54 5.42
N ARG A 225 25.39 -13.70 4.28
CA ARG A 225 26.78 -13.25 4.08
C ARG A 225 26.90 -11.74 4.17
N PHE A 226 25.95 -10.99 3.61
CA PHE A 226 25.88 -9.53 3.73
C PHE A 226 25.80 -9.07 5.20
N LEU A 227 24.96 -9.71 6.01
CA LEU A 227 24.80 -9.39 7.43
C LEU A 227 26.06 -9.73 8.23
N GLN A 228 26.73 -10.84 7.93
CA GLN A 228 27.98 -11.23 8.59
C GLN A 228 29.11 -10.22 8.38
N VAL A 229 29.29 -9.74 7.14
CA VAL A 229 30.36 -8.77 6.84
C VAL A 229 30.05 -7.36 7.37
N ASN A 230 28.77 -7.05 7.60
CA ASN A 230 28.31 -5.77 8.18
C ASN A 230 27.80 -5.93 9.63
N LYS A 231 28.32 -6.88 10.41
CA LYS A 231 27.85 -7.17 11.78
C LYS A 231 27.93 -5.99 12.76
N ASN A 232 28.73 -4.97 12.43
CA ASN A 232 28.89 -3.74 13.20
C ASN A 232 27.84 -2.66 12.85
N LYS A 233 26.92 -2.95 11.93
CA LYS A 233 25.85 -2.06 11.49
C LYS A 233 24.50 -2.61 11.92
N GLU A 234 23.59 -1.71 12.26
CA GLU A 234 22.18 -2.07 12.45
C GLU A 234 21.49 -2.05 11.08
N VAL A 235 20.99 -3.22 10.67
CA VAL A 235 20.36 -3.40 9.35
C VAL A 235 18.86 -3.54 9.53
N PHE A 236 18.10 -2.78 8.75
CA PHE A 236 16.65 -2.76 8.75
C PHE A 236 16.12 -3.10 7.37
N ALA A 237 14.94 -3.71 7.30
CA ALA A 237 14.19 -3.90 6.06
C ALA A 237 12.83 -3.21 6.19
N CYS A 238 12.49 -2.34 5.24
CA CYS A 238 11.24 -1.58 5.28
C CYS A 238 10.24 -2.14 4.30
N ILE A 239 9.01 -2.39 4.78
CA ILE A 239 7.95 -3.08 4.01
C ILE A 239 8.40 -4.50 3.61
N GLY A 240 9.19 -5.12 4.49
CA GLY A 240 9.60 -6.52 4.42
C GLY A 240 10.84 -6.80 3.55
N LEU A 241 11.35 -8.02 3.72
CA LEU A 241 12.49 -8.55 2.96
C LEU A 241 12.07 -9.25 1.67
N HIS A 242 12.98 -9.27 0.70
CA HIS A 242 12.82 -10.06 -0.52
C HIS A 242 12.65 -11.56 -0.19
N GLU A 243 11.53 -12.15 -0.62
CA GLU A 243 11.15 -13.53 -0.28
C GLU A 243 12.06 -14.60 -0.90
N GLY A 244 12.78 -14.27 -1.96
CA GLY A 244 13.65 -15.22 -2.66
C GLY A 244 14.90 -15.63 -1.86
N ASP A 245 15.24 -14.95 -0.76
CA ASP A 245 16.40 -15.27 0.07
C ASP A 245 16.03 -15.48 1.54
N SER A 246 16.00 -16.74 1.96
CA SER A 246 15.77 -17.16 3.35
C SER A 246 17.06 -17.46 4.14
N THR A 247 18.24 -17.22 3.56
CA THR A 247 19.53 -17.60 4.18
C THR A 247 19.78 -16.91 5.51
N TRP A 248 19.28 -15.69 5.70
CA TRP A 248 19.40 -14.92 6.94
C TRP A 248 18.76 -15.62 8.16
N ARG A 249 17.71 -16.44 7.95
CA ARG A 249 16.99 -17.16 9.01
C ARG A 249 17.87 -18.17 9.76
N ARG A 250 19.07 -18.47 9.24
CA ARG A 250 20.05 -19.36 9.89
C ARG A 250 20.56 -18.81 11.21
N SER A 251 20.69 -17.50 11.33
CA SER A 251 21.36 -16.86 12.48
C SER A 251 20.82 -15.45 12.80
N TYR A 252 19.73 -15.03 12.14
CA TYR A 252 19.06 -13.77 12.40
C TYR A 252 17.54 -13.96 12.55
N SER A 253 16.93 -13.03 13.29
CA SER A 253 15.50 -12.86 13.47
C SER A 253 15.09 -11.44 13.04
N LEU A 254 13.80 -11.25 12.74
CA LEU A 254 13.23 -9.94 12.41
C LEU A 254 12.46 -9.40 13.60
N TRP A 255 12.89 -8.26 14.14
CA TRP A 255 12.20 -7.58 15.22
C TRP A 255 11.49 -6.34 14.69
N PRO A 256 10.25 -6.06 15.09
CA PRO A 256 9.47 -4.97 14.52
C PRO A 256 10.05 -3.60 14.89
N TRP A 257 10.10 -2.69 13.92
CA TRP A 257 10.49 -1.29 14.07
C TRP A 257 9.52 -0.41 13.25
N GLY A 258 8.24 -0.45 13.64
CA GLY A 258 7.17 0.24 12.93
C GLY A 258 6.93 -0.35 11.54
N THR A 259 7.08 0.45 10.49
CA THR A 259 6.95 -0.01 9.10
C THR A 259 8.13 -0.90 8.68
N CYS A 260 9.25 -0.81 9.38
CA CYS A 260 10.44 -1.60 9.13
C CYS A 260 10.62 -2.72 10.15
N GLU A 261 11.59 -3.58 9.89
CA GLU A 261 11.99 -4.69 10.75
C GLU A 261 13.51 -4.69 10.89
N LYS A 262 14.01 -4.81 12.11
CA LYS A 262 15.44 -4.91 12.42
C LYS A 262 15.89 -6.36 12.25
N LEU A 263 16.99 -6.56 11.53
CA LEU A 263 17.69 -7.84 11.45
C LEU A 263 18.59 -7.99 12.68
N VAL A 264 18.20 -8.88 13.59
CA VAL A 264 18.86 -9.08 14.88
C VAL A 264 19.45 -10.50 14.95
N PRO A 265 20.74 -10.66 15.30
CA PRO A 265 21.32 -11.98 15.50
C PRO A 265 20.51 -12.84 16.48
N SER A 266 20.32 -14.12 16.16
CA SER A 266 19.43 -15.03 16.90
C SER A 266 19.90 -15.35 18.33
N ASP A 267 21.15 -15.05 18.67
CA ASP A 267 21.71 -15.20 20.02
C ASP A 267 21.40 -14.00 20.94
N VAL A 268 20.85 -12.92 20.40
CA VAL A 268 20.43 -11.75 21.19
C VAL A 268 19.11 -12.06 21.90
N VAL A 269 19.09 -11.84 23.22
CA VAL A 269 17.89 -12.01 24.05
C VAL A 269 16.92 -10.85 23.80
N PHE A 270 15.65 -11.18 23.53
CA PHE A 270 14.59 -10.20 23.37
C PHE A 270 14.03 -9.75 24.73
N ASP A 271 14.09 -8.45 24.99
CA ASP A 271 13.42 -7.81 26.14
C ASP A 271 12.11 -7.15 25.65
N PRO A 272 10.93 -7.72 26.02
CA PRO A 272 9.65 -7.17 25.58
C PRO A 272 9.35 -5.78 26.13
N GLU A 273 9.76 -5.47 27.36
CA GLU A 273 9.41 -4.21 28.02
C GLU A 273 10.23 -3.07 27.41
N GLU A 274 11.54 -3.28 27.23
CA GLU A 274 12.40 -2.33 26.53
C GLU A 274 11.92 -2.11 25.09
N TRP A 275 11.59 -3.18 24.37
CA TRP A 275 11.18 -3.08 22.97
C TRP A 275 9.83 -2.38 22.79
N ILE A 276 8.87 -2.60 23.70
CA ILE A 276 7.61 -1.84 23.73
C ILE A 276 7.92 -0.35 23.93
N HIS A 277 8.77 -0.01 24.89
CA HIS A 277 9.12 1.39 25.14
C HIS A 277 9.76 2.06 23.92
N LEU A 278 10.71 1.38 23.26
CA LEU A 278 11.40 1.89 22.07
C LEU A 278 10.45 2.09 20.88
N THR A 279 9.45 1.22 20.73
CA THR A 279 8.60 1.19 19.52
C THR A 279 7.26 1.91 19.66
N ARG A 280 6.84 2.29 20.87
CA ARG A 280 5.51 2.86 21.16
C ARG A 280 5.17 4.10 20.34
N ASN A 281 6.13 5.02 20.17
CA ASN A 281 5.93 6.33 19.55
C ASN A 281 6.94 6.59 18.42
N LEU A 282 7.22 5.59 17.57
CA LEU A 282 8.17 5.75 16.46
C LEU A 282 7.78 6.85 15.48
N TYR A 283 6.47 7.03 15.26
CA TYR A 283 5.93 7.91 14.23
C TYR A 283 4.91 8.90 14.79
N ASN A 284 5.08 10.17 14.43
CA ASN A 284 4.06 11.20 14.59
C ASN A 284 3.13 11.21 13.37
N TRP A 285 2.31 10.15 13.26
CA TRP A 285 1.37 9.96 12.17
C TRP A 285 -0.05 10.39 12.58
N THR A 286 -0.57 11.41 11.89
CA THR A 286 -1.86 12.06 12.21
C THR A 286 -2.91 11.86 11.14
N GLU A 287 -2.61 11.13 10.06
CA GLU A 287 -3.58 10.91 8.98
C GLU A 287 -4.64 9.90 9.42
N ASP A 288 -5.91 10.24 9.22
CA ASP A 288 -7.05 9.37 9.49
C ASP A 288 -7.01 8.13 8.59
N TYR A 289 -7.38 6.97 9.13
CA TYR A 289 -7.23 5.68 8.44
C TYR A 289 -7.97 5.60 7.09
N SER A 290 -9.21 6.09 7.02
CA SER A 290 -10.09 5.91 5.85
C SER A 290 -10.13 7.11 4.89
N SER A 291 -9.12 7.97 4.90
CA SER A 291 -9.16 9.26 4.20
C SER A 291 -8.71 9.23 2.74
N PHE A 292 -8.14 8.12 2.27
CA PHE A 292 -7.52 8.05 0.95
C PHE A 292 -8.21 7.03 0.03
N LYS A 293 -8.17 7.30 -1.27
CA LYS A 293 -8.67 6.38 -2.29
C LYS A 293 -7.84 5.09 -2.27
N PRO A 294 -8.44 3.88 -2.20
CA PRO A 294 -7.69 2.63 -2.11
C PRO A 294 -6.69 2.38 -3.25
N SER A 295 -6.88 3.01 -4.41
CA SER A 295 -5.98 2.92 -5.57
C SER A 295 -4.75 3.84 -5.51
N SER A 296 -4.62 4.64 -4.46
CA SER A 296 -3.59 5.68 -4.34
C SER A 296 -2.41 5.25 -3.48
N TRP A 297 -1.25 5.90 -3.67
CA TRP A 297 -0.06 5.63 -2.85
C TRP A 297 -0.20 6.19 -1.43
N GLU A 298 -1.02 7.23 -1.25
CA GLU A 298 -1.38 7.78 0.07
C GLU A 298 -2.11 6.73 0.91
N ALA A 299 -3.02 5.96 0.31
CA ALA A 299 -3.69 4.86 1.01
C ALA A 299 -2.68 3.77 1.44
N VAL A 300 -1.72 3.42 0.58
CA VAL A 300 -0.67 2.45 0.90
C VAL A 300 0.23 2.95 2.04
N ALA A 301 0.70 4.19 1.95
CA ALA A 301 1.52 4.81 3.00
C ALA A 301 0.76 4.88 4.32
N ASN A 302 -0.51 5.28 4.29
CA ASN A 302 -1.36 5.33 5.47
C ASN A 302 -1.55 3.94 6.09
N GLU A 303 -1.84 2.93 5.27
CA GLU A 303 -1.99 1.53 5.72
C GLU A 303 -0.71 1.06 6.45
N GLU A 304 0.47 1.27 5.85
CA GLU A 304 1.75 0.88 6.45
C GLU A 304 2.00 1.57 7.80
N MET A 305 1.65 2.86 7.92
CA MET A 305 1.81 3.62 9.16
C MET A 305 0.81 3.22 10.24
N TRP A 306 -0.41 2.84 9.85
CA TRP A 306 -1.39 2.29 10.77
C TRP A 306 -0.96 0.90 11.23
N GLN A 307 -0.68 -0.04 10.32
CA GLN A 307 -0.25 -1.39 10.67
C GLN A 307 1.03 -1.42 11.52
N ALA A 308 1.95 -0.48 11.30
CA ALA A 308 3.15 -0.29 12.11
C ALA A 308 2.87 -0.22 13.62
N ARG A 309 1.75 0.39 14.04
CA ARG A 309 1.39 0.56 15.46
C ARG A 309 1.19 -0.77 16.18
N MET A 310 0.73 -1.80 15.48
CA MET A 310 0.44 -3.11 16.06
C MET A 310 1.59 -4.12 15.96
N LYS A 311 2.63 -3.86 15.16
CA LYS A 311 3.64 -4.89 14.87
C LYS A 311 4.37 -5.40 16.10
N THR A 312 4.67 -4.54 17.07
CA THR A 312 5.31 -4.97 18.33
C THR A 312 4.40 -5.89 19.15
N ALA A 313 3.13 -5.51 19.33
CA ALA A 313 2.17 -6.35 20.05
C ALA A 313 1.97 -7.71 19.36
N PHE A 314 1.92 -7.71 18.02
CA PHE A 314 1.82 -8.92 17.22
C PHE A 314 3.04 -9.82 17.37
N PHE A 315 4.25 -9.26 17.26
CA PHE A 315 5.49 -10.01 17.43
C PHE A 315 5.60 -10.67 18.80
N ILE A 316 5.29 -9.93 19.88
CA ILE A 316 5.31 -10.46 21.25
C ILE A 316 4.29 -11.58 21.42
N PHE A 317 3.11 -11.43 20.82
CA PHE A 317 2.08 -12.47 20.82
C PHE A 317 2.56 -13.75 20.10
N GLU A 318 3.15 -13.62 18.91
CA GLU A 318 3.71 -14.75 18.16
C GLU A 318 4.84 -15.43 18.93
N LEU A 319 5.68 -14.65 19.63
CA LEU A 319 6.71 -15.20 20.51
C LEU A 319 6.09 -16.02 21.65
N ALA A 320 4.98 -15.57 22.23
CA ALA A 320 4.25 -16.33 23.24
C ALA A 320 3.67 -17.65 22.68
N GLU A 321 3.18 -17.66 21.44
CA GLU A 321 2.64 -18.87 20.81
C GLU A 321 3.76 -19.88 20.49
N THR A 322 4.89 -19.42 19.95
CA THR A 322 5.89 -20.27 19.28
C THR A 322 7.15 -20.58 20.11
N ALA A 323 7.54 -19.70 21.04
CA ALA A 323 8.79 -19.88 21.78
C ALA A 323 8.70 -21.01 22.82
N HIS A 324 9.79 -21.78 22.93
CA HIS A 324 9.95 -22.80 23.97
C HIS A 324 10.46 -22.17 25.27
N VAL A 325 9.55 -21.50 25.99
CA VAL A 325 9.82 -20.83 27.27
C VAL A 325 8.95 -21.39 28.40
N THR A 326 9.24 -21.04 29.65
CA THR A 326 8.43 -21.49 30.79
C THR A 326 7.00 -20.92 30.72
N ALA A 327 6.07 -21.55 31.44
CA ALA A 327 4.68 -21.09 31.49
C ALA A 327 4.56 -19.66 32.04
N GLU A 328 5.41 -19.28 32.98
CA GLU A 328 5.46 -17.95 33.58
C GLU A 328 5.87 -16.91 32.53
N VAL A 329 6.95 -17.17 31.78
CA VAL A 329 7.42 -16.28 30.72
C VAL A 329 6.38 -16.16 29.61
N LYS A 330 5.79 -17.28 29.18
CA LYS A 330 4.70 -17.28 28.18
C LYS A 330 3.52 -16.44 28.64
N SER A 331 3.15 -16.56 29.92
CA SER A 331 2.07 -15.78 30.53
C SER A 331 2.41 -14.28 30.59
N GLN A 332 3.66 -13.92 30.87
CA GLN A 332 4.13 -12.53 30.80
C GLN A 332 4.06 -11.96 29.37
N LEU A 333 4.51 -12.72 28.37
CA LEU A 333 4.45 -12.30 26.96
C LEU A 333 3.00 -12.03 26.50
N TYR A 334 2.05 -12.91 26.82
CA TYR A 334 0.65 -12.64 26.55
C TYR A 334 0.13 -11.39 27.25
N THR A 335 0.58 -11.13 28.49
CA THR A 335 0.19 -9.92 29.24
C THR A 335 0.72 -8.65 28.57
N PHE A 336 1.97 -8.66 28.10
CA PHE A 336 2.56 -7.55 27.33
C PHE A 336 1.82 -7.29 26.02
N ALA A 337 1.54 -8.36 25.25
CA ALA A 337 0.80 -8.25 24.00
C ALA A 337 -0.62 -7.73 24.22
N TYR A 338 -1.35 -8.29 25.20
CA TYR A 338 -2.71 -7.86 25.56
C TYR A 338 -2.75 -6.39 25.96
N THR A 339 -1.85 -5.96 26.85
CA THR A 339 -1.79 -4.57 27.33
C THR A 339 -1.53 -3.62 26.16
N SER A 340 -0.59 -3.96 25.28
CA SER A 340 -0.27 -3.16 24.09
C SER A 340 -1.48 -3.07 23.15
N TYR A 341 -2.12 -4.19 22.83
CA TYR A 341 -3.31 -4.19 21.97
C TYR A 341 -4.46 -3.38 22.55
N LYS A 342 -4.74 -3.55 23.85
CA LYS A 342 -5.78 -2.81 24.55
C LYS A 342 -5.55 -1.31 24.47
N GLU A 343 -4.33 -0.86 24.75
CA GLU A 343 -3.96 0.55 24.64
C GLU A 343 -4.17 1.07 23.20
N ILE A 344 -3.61 0.35 22.22
CA ILE A 344 -3.65 0.76 20.81
C ILE A 344 -5.08 0.89 20.29
N VAL A 345 -5.91 -0.14 20.52
CA VAL A 345 -7.31 -0.20 20.06
C VAL A 345 -8.18 0.84 20.77
N ASN A 346 -8.01 1.03 22.08
CA ASN A 346 -8.79 2.02 22.81
C ASN A 346 -8.42 3.46 22.46
N SER A 347 -7.16 3.70 22.07
CA SER A 347 -6.69 5.05 21.71
C SER A 347 -7.13 5.50 20.31
N HIS A 348 -7.58 4.58 19.45
CA HIS A 348 -7.89 4.88 18.05
C HIS A 348 -9.22 4.25 17.62
N PRO A 349 -10.37 4.90 17.84
CA PRO A 349 -11.68 4.32 17.50
C PRO A 349 -11.84 3.95 16.02
N ASN A 350 -11.23 4.73 15.13
CA ASN A 350 -11.25 4.52 13.68
C ASN A 350 -9.93 3.90 13.22
N HIS A 351 -9.81 2.58 13.37
CA HIS A 351 -8.59 1.83 13.11
C HIS A 351 -8.79 0.73 12.05
N PRO A 352 -7.72 0.12 11.51
CA PRO A 352 -7.82 -1.03 10.61
C PRO A 352 -8.65 -2.19 11.16
N VAL A 353 -9.40 -2.88 10.29
CA VAL A 353 -10.38 -3.91 10.72
C VAL A 353 -9.70 -5.10 11.42
N ASN A 354 -8.52 -5.52 10.93
CA ASN A 354 -7.76 -6.64 11.49
C ASN A 354 -7.38 -6.45 12.97
N TRP A 355 -7.31 -5.22 13.45
CA TRP A 355 -7.02 -4.91 14.85
C TRP A 355 -8.04 -5.52 15.82
N HIS A 356 -9.32 -5.54 15.42
CA HIS A 356 -10.35 -6.18 16.22
C HIS A 356 -10.10 -7.68 16.39
N LYS A 357 -9.72 -8.39 15.32
CA LYS A 357 -9.40 -9.82 15.38
C LYS A 357 -8.20 -10.09 16.29
N ASN A 358 -7.12 -9.33 16.11
CA ASN A 358 -5.89 -9.49 16.90
C ASN A 358 -6.14 -9.24 18.39
N TYR A 359 -6.86 -8.17 18.74
CA TYR A 359 -7.17 -7.86 20.13
C TYR A 359 -8.14 -8.88 20.75
N ALA A 360 -9.14 -9.36 20.00
CA ALA A 360 -10.03 -10.42 20.48
C ALA A 360 -9.26 -11.72 20.79
N ILE A 361 -8.32 -12.11 19.92
CA ILE A 361 -7.45 -13.28 20.15
C ILE A 361 -6.60 -13.08 21.41
N ALA A 362 -6.03 -11.89 21.62
CA ALA A 362 -5.26 -11.58 22.81
C ALA A 362 -6.12 -11.66 24.10
N CYS A 363 -7.34 -11.13 24.08
CA CYS A 363 -8.31 -11.27 25.18
C CYS A 363 -8.62 -12.75 25.48
N GLU A 364 -8.83 -13.55 24.44
CA GLU A 364 -9.11 -14.98 24.55
C GLU A 364 -7.94 -15.75 25.18
N ARG A 365 -6.70 -15.43 24.79
CA ARG A 365 -5.51 -16.02 25.42
C ARG A 365 -5.37 -15.63 26.88
N MET A 366 -5.63 -14.37 27.22
CA MET A 366 -5.62 -13.92 28.62
C MET A 366 -6.68 -14.64 29.47
N LEU A 367 -7.86 -14.93 28.91
CA LEU A 367 -8.91 -15.68 29.60
C LEU A 367 -8.44 -17.09 29.98
N ARG A 368 -7.69 -17.77 29.09
CA ARG A 368 -7.16 -19.12 29.34
C ARG A 368 -6.11 -19.15 30.46
N LEU A 369 -5.37 -18.07 30.65
CA LEU A 369 -4.32 -17.99 31.68
C LEU A 369 -4.89 -17.91 33.12
N ARG A 370 -6.17 -17.56 33.29
CA ARG A 370 -6.87 -17.47 34.60
C ARG A 370 -6.08 -16.71 35.68
N ARG A 371 -5.47 -15.58 35.31
CA ARG A 371 -4.82 -14.72 36.29
C ARG A 371 -5.85 -13.92 37.10
N LEU A 372 -5.53 -13.67 38.38
CA LEU A 372 -6.42 -12.97 39.34
C LEU A 372 -6.56 -11.47 39.06
N ASP A 373 -5.69 -10.89 38.24
CA ASP A 373 -5.56 -9.47 37.93
C ASP A 373 -6.52 -8.96 36.85
N HIS A 374 -7.23 -9.85 36.15
CA HIS A 374 -8.16 -9.50 35.09
C HIS A 374 -9.54 -10.15 35.28
N ASP A 375 -10.61 -9.36 35.24
CA ASP A 375 -11.98 -9.87 35.34
C ASP A 375 -12.31 -10.74 34.11
N PRO A 376 -12.58 -12.05 34.27
CA PRO A 376 -12.94 -12.94 33.17
C PRO A 376 -14.17 -12.46 32.40
N GLU A 377 -15.10 -11.74 33.06
CA GLU A 377 -16.28 -11.20 32.40
C GLU A 377 -15.91 -10.10 31.39
N VAL A 378 -14.95 -9.25 31.74
CA VAL A 378 -14.47 -8.18 30.86
C VAL A 378 -13.76 -8.79 29.65
N LEU A 379 -12.87 -9.76 29.86
CA LEU A 379 -12.15 -10.44 28.76
C LEU A 379 -13.11 -11.17 27.81
N LEU A 380 -14.12 -11.87 28.34
CA LEU A 380 -15.15 -12.53 27.53
C LEU A 380 -15.98 -11.52 26.74
N SER A 381 -16.40 -10.42 27.38
CA SER A 381 -17.17 -9.36 26.74
C SER A 381 -16.39 -8.71 25.60
N GLU A 382 -15.11 -8.38 25.82
CA GLU A 382 -14.23 -7.77 24.83
C GLU A 382 -13.95 -8.72 23.66
N THR A 383 -13.67 -9.99 23.94
CA THR A 383 -13.48 -11.03 22.90
C THR A 383 -14.71 -11.11 21.99
N VAL A 384 -15.91 -11.23 22.57
CA VAL A 384 -17.17 -11.31 21.82
C VAL A 384 -17.42 -10.02 21.02
N ARG A 385 -17.24 -8.86 21.63
CA ARG A 385 -17.45 -7.55 20.99
C ARG A 385 -16.57 -7.39 19.76
N HIS A 386 -15.27 -7.63 19.91
CA HIS A 386 -14.31 -7.39 18.84
C HIS A 386 -14.38 -8.42 17.71
N PHE A 387 -14.64 -9.70 18.00
CA PHE A 387 -14.91 -10.64 16.92
C PHE A 387 -16.16 -10.30 16.11
N LEU A 388 -17.23 -9.82 16.74
CA LEU A 388 -18.42 -9.36 16.01
C LEU A 388 -18.09 -8.17 15.10
N LEU A 389 -17.43 -7.15 15.64
CA LEU A 389 -16.99 -5.98 14.86
C LEU A 389 -16.09 -6.36 13.67
N TYR A 390 -15.22 -7.37 13.86
CA TYR A 390 -14.40 -7.90 12.79
C TYR A 390 -15.26 -8.57 11.70
N THR A 391 -16.14 -9.50 12.09
CA THR A 391 -16.98 -10.27 11.14
C THR A 391 -18.03 -9.45 10.40
N GLU A 392 -18.37 -8.27 10.92
CA GLU A 392 -19.25 -7.29 10.26
C GLU A 392 -18.52 -6.58 9.13
N LYS A 393 -17.23 -6.27 9.28
CA LYS A 393 -16.45 -5.49 8.33
C LYS A 393 -15.58 -6.33 7.38
N ALA A 394 -15.26 -7.57 7.74
CA ALA A 394 -14.45 -8.49 6.95
C ALA A 394 -15.32 -9.62 6.36
N GLU A 395 -16.18 -9.28 5.40
CA GLU A 395 -17.16 -10.23 4.82
C GLU A 395 -16.49 -11.38 4.06
N ASP A 396 -15.34 -11.11 3.43
CA ASP A 396 -14.60 -12.06 2.58
C ASP A 396 -13.57 -12.92 3.34
N ASP A 397 -13.43 -12.79 4.67
CA ASP A 397 -12.47 -13.63 5.43
C ASP A 397 -12.93 -15.11 5.41
N PRO A 398 -12.10 -16.04 4.90
CA PRO A 398 -12.41 -17.48 4.94
C PRO A 398 -12.72 -18.02 6.35
N GLN A 399 -12.17 -17.41 7.40
CA GLN A 399 -12.35 -17.80 8.80
C GLN A 399 -13.62 -17.20 9.44
N ARG A 400 -14.42 -16.41 8.70
CA ARG A 400 -15.57 -15.70 9.25
C ARG A 400 -16.59 -16.61 9.93
N GLN A 401 -16.89 -17.76 9.33
CA GLN A 401 -17.84 -18.72 9.91
C GLN A 401 -17.33 -19.34 11.22
N ASP A 402 -16.04 -19.71 11.26
CA ASP A 402 -15.41 -20.26 12.45
C ASP A 402 -15.39 -19.25 13.60
N ILE A 403 -15.12 -17.97 13.29
CA ILE A 403 -15.17 -16.88 14.27
C ILE A 403 -16.60 -16.71 14.81
N LEU A 404 -17.62 -16.71 13.95
CA LEU A 404 -19.03 -16.61 14.39
C LEU A 404 -19.45 -17.79 15.27
N GLN A 405 -18.97 -19.00 14.97
CA GLN A 405 -19.21 -20.18 15.79
C GLN A 405 -18.53 -20.05 17.16
N ALA A 406 -17.28 -19.57 17.21
CA ALA A 406 -16.57 -19.28 18.45
C ALA A 406 -17.31 -18.23 19.29
N VAL A 407 -17.78 -17.14 18.66
CA VAL A 407 -18.60 -16.11 19.32
C VAL A 407 -19.87 -16.68 19.96
N LYS A 408 -20.55 -17.62 19.30
CA LYS A 408 -21.74 -18.28 19.86
C LYS A 408 -21.40 -19.05 21.14
N HIS A 409 -20.24 -19.70 21.19
CA HIS A 409 -19.77 -20.41 22.38
C HIS A 409 -19.42 -19.43 23.51
N LEU A 410 -18.60 -18.42 23.22
CA LEU A 410 -18.17 -17.41 24.20
C LEU A 410 -19.35 -16.61 24.79
N LYS A 411 -20.40 -16.34 24.01
CA LYS A 411 -21.64 -15.72 24.52
C LYS A 411 -22.34 -16.57 25.57
N LYS A 412 -22.33 -17.90 25.43
CA LYS A 412 -22.92 -18.82 26.42
C LYS A 412 -22.10 -18.82 27.71
N GLU A 413 -20.78 -18.84 27.60
CA GLU A 413 -19.89 -18.75 28.77
C GLU A 413 -20.09 -17.44 29.53
N LEU A 414 -20.15 -16.31 28.82
CA LEU A 414 -20.41 -14.99 29.41
C LEU A 414 -21.75 -14.94 30.14
N GLN A 415 -22.81 -15.54 29.58
CA GLN A 415 -24.11 -15.65 30.24
C GLN A 415 -24.05 -16.52 31.50
N GLY A 416 -23.31 -17.64 31.45
CA GLY A 416 -23.10 -18.51 32.61
C GLY A 416 -22.39 -17.77 33.74
N LEU A 417 -21.29 -17.08 33.43
CA LEU A 417 -20.52 -16.31 34.41
C LEU A 417 -21.36 -15.19 35.06
N ARG A 418 -22.17 -14.49 34.27
CA ARG A 418 -23.08 -13.45 34.78
C ARG A 418 -24.19 -13.98 35.67
N LYS A 419 -24.63 -15.23 35.48
CA LYS A 419 -25.59 -15.88 36.38
C LYS A 419 -24.91 -16.27 37.69
N MET A 420 -23.74 -16.88 37.63
CA MET A 420 -22.95 -17.26 38.81
C MET A 420 -22.55 -16.08 39.71
N LYS A 421 -22.37 -14.87 39.15
CA LYS A 421 -22.10 -13.65 39.95
C LYS A 421 -23.37 -13.05 40.59
N LYS A 422 -24.57 -13.44 40.13
CA LYS A 422 -25.86 -12.94 40.62
C LYS A 422 -26.48 -13.83 41.69
N ASP A 423 -26.18 -15.12 41.64
CA ASP A 423 -26.45 -16.11 42.69
C ASP A 423 -25.37 -15.99 43.80
#